data_AF-A0A254R4G6-F1
#
_entry.id   AF-A0A254R4G6-F1
#
_cell.length_a   1.000
_cell.length_b   1.000
_cell.length_c   1.000
_cell.angle_alpha   90.00
_cell.angle_beta   90.00
_cell.angle_gamma   90.00
#
_symmetry.space_group_name_H-M   'P 1'
#
loop_
_entity.id
_entity.type
_entity.pdbx_description
1 polymer ?
#
loop_
_entity_poly.entity_id
_entity_poly.type
_entity_poly.pdbx_seq_one_letter_code
_entity_poly.pdbx_strand_id
1 'polypeptide(L)'
;MTILQITSLLIVLAAAFGAINYLFLRLPAAIGILVVALLASLGVLVLDQFIPALGIAEDVRALVLGIDFSDALLEGMLGLLLFAGALHVKVQDLRDQWGPVFLMATIGIALSTAVVGFGFSWLTGMPLIVALVFGALISPTDPVAVLGVLRAANLKKSLETKIAGESLFNDGVGYVVYLVLVGLAFPAVAGHGTGHGAGHDDGGVAMDAILLFVQEAFGGALLGLVLGWLTFRVMRLIDDHSLEVLITLALAFGGYELAVALHVSAPIMAVCAGLLIGDVGAKHGMSETTRKYVDTFWQLIDEILNAVLFLLIGVEVFAVAFSGDLLLTGAAAIALALVARLAAVAVPVLMLRPFREFAQGTIPIMTWGGLKGGISVALALALPESEWKPLILTATYCVVIFSIIVQGLTVAKLANRVGREPDLV
;
A
#
# COMPACT_ATOMS: atom_id res chain seq x y z
N MET A 1 -8.08 0.82 -25.80
CA MET A 1 -7.77 -0.63 -25.82
C MET A 1 -8.83 -1.36 -25.02
N THR A 2 -9.10 -2.64 -25.29
CA THR A 2 -9.97 -3.42 -24.40
C THR A 2 -9.23 -3.75 -23.09
N ILE A 3 -9.95 -4.00 -21.99
CA ILE A 3 -9.35 -4.40 -20.70
C ILE A 3 -8.39 -5.58 -20.89
N LEU A 4 -8.79 -6.59 -21.68
CA LEU A 4 -7.94 -7.75 -21.98
C LEU A 4 -6.62 -7.38 -22.65
N GLN A 5 -6.63 -6.42 -23.58
CA GLN A 5 -5.41 -5.96 -24.24
C GLN A 5 -4.46 -5.25 -23.27
N ILE A 6 -5.01 -4.41 -22.38
CA ILE A 6 -4.22 -3.70 -21.37
C ILE A 6 -3.62 -4.70 -20.37
N THR A 7 -4.44 -5.59 -19.82
CA THR A 7 -3.98 -6.63 -18.88
C THR A 7 -2.90 -7.51 -19.53
N SER A 8 -3.11 -7.94 -20.79
CA SER A 8 -2.11 -8.72 -21.52
C SER A 8 -0.80 -7.96 -21.70
N LEU A 9 -0.86 -6.67 -22.06
CA LEU A 9 0.32 -5.84 -22.23
C LEU A 9 1.09 -5.70 -20.92
N LEU A 10 0.40 -5.41 -19.82
CA LEU A 10 1.00 -5.27 -18.49
C LEU A 10 1.70 -6.54 -18.04
N ILE A 11 1.08 -7.72 -18.24
CA ILE A 11 1.69 -9.01 -17.88
C ILE A 11 2.94 -9.27 -18.72
N VAL A 12 2.87 -9.03 -20.04
CA VAL A 12 4.02 -9.23 -20.95
C VAL A 12 5.17 -8.29 -20.58
N LEU A 13 4.89 -7.01 -20.32
CA LEU A 13 5.90 -6.04 -19.91
C LEU A 13 6.48 -6.35 -18.55
N ALA A 14 5.67 -6.74 -17.57
CA ALA A 14 6.13 -7.13 -16.23
C ALA A 14 7.08 -8.33 -16.31
N ALA A 15 6.75 -9.34 -17.13
CA ALA A 15 7.60 -10.49 -17.37
C ALA A 15 8.91 -10.09 -18.08
N ALA A 16 8.83 -9.25 -19.12
CA ALA A 16 10.00 -8.77 -19.86
C ALA A 16 10.95 -7.96 -18.96
N PHE A 17 10.42 -7.03 -18.17
CA PHE A 17 11.21 -6.20 -17.26
C PHE A 17 11.76 -6.99 -16.08
N GLY A 18 11.00 -7.95 -15.57
CA GLY A 18 11.47 -8.93 -14.59
C GLY A 18 12.65 -9.75 -15.13
N ALA A 19 12.58 -10.20 -16.38
CA ALA A 19 13.67 -10.92 -17.04
C ALA A 19 14.92 -10.03 -17.23
N ILE A 20 14.75 -8.77 -17.65
CA ILE A 20 15.85 -7.79 -17.75
C ILE A 20 16.50 -7.59 -16.38
N ASN A 21 15.70 -7.39 -15.32
CA ASN A 21 16.23 -7.26 -13.98
C ASN A 21 17.03 -8.51 -13.57
N TYR A 22 16.47 -9.70 -13.78
CA TYR A 22 17.13 -10.96 -13.43
C TYR A 22 18.47 -11.14 -14.16
N LEU A 23 18.52 -10.82 -15.46
CA LEU A 23 19.70 -11.03 -16.30
C LEU A 23 20.78 -9.96 -16.08
N PHE A 24 20.40 -8.69 -15.87
CA PHE A 24 21.34 -7.57 -15.91
C PHE A 24 21.51 -6.82 -14.58
N LEU A 25 20.43 -6.55 -13.83
CA LEU A 25 20.48 -5.65 -12.67
C LEU A 25 20.61 -6.39 -11.33
N ARG A 26 20.03 -7.60 -11.22
CA ARG A 26 20.00 -8.44 -10.00
C ARG A 26 19.50 -7.71 -8.76
N LEU A 27 18.57 -6.77 -8.93
CA LEU A 27 17.90 -6.09 -7.83
C LEU A 27 16.74 -6.95 -7.31
N PRO A 28 16.25 -6.70 -6.07
CA PRO A 28 14.99 -7.28 -5.60
C PRO A 28 13.87 -7.10 -6.62
N ALA A 29 13.08 -8.13 -6.88
CA ALA A 29 12.21 -8.23 -8.06
C ALA A 29 11.35 -6.97 -8.32
N ALA A 30 10.59 -6.53 -7.32
CA ALA A 30 9.73 -5.34 -7.41
C ALA A 30 10.53 -4.06 -7.72
N ILE A 31 11.61 -3.81 -6.98
CA ILE A 31 12.49 -2.64 -7.19
C ILE A 31 13.13 -2.67 -8.58
N GLY A 32 13.58 -3.85 -9.00
CA GLY A 32 14.20 -4.05 -10.30
C GLY A 32 13.24 -3.78 -11.47
N ILE A 33 12.00 -4.26 -11.38
CA ILE A 33 10.97 -4.00 -12.40
C ILE A 33 10.69 -2.49 -12.49
N LEU A 34 10.54 -1.79 -11.35
CA LEU A 34 10.37 -0.35 -11.33
C LEU A 34 11.55 0.38 -11.98
N VAL A 35 12.79 0.02 -11.63
CA VAL A 35 13.99 0.67 -12.21
C VAL A 35 14.06 0.45 -13.71
N VAL A 36 13.78 -0.76 -14.21
CA VAL A 36 13.74 -1.02 -15.65
C VAL A 36 12.63 -0.20 -16.32
N ALA A 37 11.45 -0.14 -15.72
CA ALA A 37 10.31 0.64 -16.23
C ALA A 37 10.62 2.15 -16.30
N LEU A 38 11.25 2.70 -15.26
CA LEU A 38 11.67 4.10 -15.23
C LEU A 38 12.73 4.40 -16.28
N LEU A 39 13.75 3.53 -16.41
CA LEU A 39 14.81 3.70 -17.42
C LEU A 39 14.25 3.62 -18.83
N ALA A 40 13.33 2.69 -19.08
CA ALA A 40 12.63 2.58 -20.37
C ALA A 40 11.81 3.84 -20.66
N SER A 41 11.04 4.31 -19.69
CA SER A 41 10.19 5.51 -19.82
C SER A 41 11.02 6.77 -20.04
N LEU A 42 12.10 6.95 -19.27
CA LEU A 42 13.03 8.07 -19.46
C LEU A 42 13.74 7.99 -20.81
N GLY A 43 14.12 6.78 -21.25
CA GLY A 43 14.68 6.55 -22.58
C GLY A 43 13.75 7.00 -23.69
N VAL A 44 12.46 6.70 -23.58
CA VAL A 44 11.43 7.18 -24.52
C VAL A 44 11.32 8.71 -24.49
N LEU A 45 11.25 9.33 -23.31
CA LEU A 45 11.18 10.80 -23.17
C LEU A 45 12.41 11.50 -23.78
N VAL A 46 13.60 10.94 -23.59
CA VAL A 46 14.84 11.48 -24.17
C VAL A 46 14.86 11.31 -25.69
N LEU A 47 14.45 10.14 -26.20
CA LEU A 47 14.38 9.89 -27.65
C LEU A 47 13.40 10.85 -28.35
N ASP A 48 12.27 11.14 -27.71
CA ASP A 48 11.27 12.07 -28.23
C ASP A 48 11.82 13.50 -28.39
N GLN A 49 12.70 13.95 -27.47
CA GLN A 49 13.39 15.25 -27.60
C GLN A 49 14.32 15.30 -28.82
N PHE A 50 14.94 14.18 -29.20
CA PHE A 50 15.85 14.12 -30.36
C PHE A 50 15.11 13.86 -31.68
N ILE A 51 13.98 13.15 -31.65
CA ILE A 51 13.20 12.82 -32.85
C ILE A 51 11.70 13.06 -32.58
N PRO A 52 11.27 14.34 -32.48
CA PRO A 52 9.87 14.68 -32.16
C PRO A 52 8.87 14.19 -33.23
N ALA A 53 9.34 13.94 -34.45
CA ALA A 53 8.53 13.48 -35.57
C ALA A 53 7.93 12.08 -35.38
N LEU A 54 8.42 11.30 -34.41
CA LEU A 54 7.92 9.96 -34.12
C LEU A 54 6.69 9.96 -33.19
N GLY A 55 6.48 11.02 -32.39
CA GLY A 55 5.31 11.17 -31.51
C GLY A 55 5.15 10.08 -30.43
N ILE A 56 6.20 9.29 -30.18
CA ILE A 56 6.11 8.09 -29.33
C ILE A 56 5.76 8.45 -27.89
N ALA A 57 6.29 9.56 -27.36
CA ALA A 57 5.98 9.95 -25.99
C ALA A 57 4.51 10.36 -25.81
N GLU A 58 3.92 11.06 -26.79
CA GLU A 58 2.49 11.43 -26.80
C GLU A 58 1.61 10.18 -26.89
N ASP A 59 1.94 9.23 -27.77
CA ASP A 59 1.20 7.97 -27.92
C ASP A 59 1.26 7.11 -26.64
N VAL A 60 2.45 6.99 -26.04
CA VAL A 60 2.63 6.28 -24.77
C VAL A 60 1.88 7.00 -23.65
N ARG A 61 1.97 8.32 -23.57
CA ARG A 61 1.24 9.12 -22.57
C ARG A 61 -0.27 8.97 -22.73
N ALA A 62 -0.81 8.99 -23.94
CA ALA A 62 -2.22 8.75 -24.21
C ALA A 62 -2.65 7.33 -23.81
N LEU A 63 -1.78 6.34 -24.01
CA LEU A 63 -2.02 4.97 -23.56
C LEU A 63 -2.03 4.87 -22.03
N VAL A 64 -1.07 5.50 -21.35
CA VAL A 64 -0.96 5.52 -19.89
C VAL A 64 -2.13 6.24 -19.23
N LEU A 65 -2.47 7.45 -19.70
CA LEU A 65 -3.65 8.18 -19.24
C LEU A 65 -4.97 7.47 -19.58
N GLY A 66 -4.95 6.59 -20.59
CA GLY A 66 -6.08 5.73 -20.93
C GLY A 66 -6.17 4.45 -20.08
N ILE A 67 -5.14 4.12 -19.30
CA ILE A 67 -5.21 3.11 -18.25
C ILE A 67 -5.72 3.85 -17.00
N ASP A 68 -6.93 3.54 -16.56
CA ASP A 68 -7.42 4.05 -15.29
C ASP A 68 -6.67 3.36 -14.13
N PHE A 69 -5.46 3.84 -13.83
CA PHE A 69 -4.57 3.23 -12.84
C PHE A 69 -5.20 3.23 -11.45
N SER A 70 -5.93 4.30 -11.13
CA SER A 70 -6.67 4.43 -9.88
C SER A 70 -7.64 3.27 -9.73
N ASP A 71 -8.52 3.08 -10.70
CA ASP A 71 -9.57 2.07 -10.62
C ASP A 71 -9.00 0.66 -10.69
N ALA A 72 -8.03 0.42 -11.60
CA ALA A 72 -7.34 -0.86 -11.71
C ALA A 72 -6.67 -1.28 -10.39
N LEU A 73 -6.02 -0.34 -9.70
CA LEU A 73 -5.38 -0.64 -8.41
C LEU A 73 -6.40 -0.73 -7.28
N LEU A 74 -7.24 0.29 -7.07
CA LEU A 74 -8.10 0.41 -5.89
C LEU A 74 -9.30 -0.55 -5.92
N GLU A 75 -9.90 -0.79 -7.09
CA GLU A 75 -11.05 -1.69 -7.22
C GLU A 75 -10.60 -3.11 -7.58
N GLY A 76 -9.58 -3.26 -8.44
CA GLY A 76 -9.16 -4.57 -8.95
C GLY A 76 -8.10 -5.28 -8.10
N MET A 77 -7.00 -4.59 -7.77
CA MET A 77 -5.79 -5.24 -7.24
C MET A 77 -5.67 -5.14 -5.72
N LEU A 78 -6.13 -4.04 -5.11
CA LEU A 78 -5.92 -3.72 -3.69
C LEU A 78 -6.50 -4.80 -2.78
N GLY A 79 -7.74 -5.23 -3.04
CA GLY A 79 -8.37 -6.31 -2.28
C GLY A 79 -7.56 -7.61 -2.32
N LEU A 80 -7.02 -7.97 -3.48
CA LEU A 80 -6.20 -9.17 -3.66
C LEU A 80 -4.84 -9.04 -2.97
N LEU A 81 -4.16 -7.91 -3.13
CA LEU A 81 -2.85 -7.64 -2.50
C LEU A 81 -2.96 -7.71 -0.97
N LEU A 82 -4.01 -7.08 -0.41
CA LEU A 82 -4.23 -7.08 1.03
C LEU A 82 -4.66 -8.45 1.55
N PHE A 83 -5.53 -9.15 0.82
CA PHE A 83 -5.92 -10.52 1.19
C PHE A 83 -4.73 -11.47 1.15
N ALA A 84 -3.93 -11.43 0.08
CA ALA A 84 -2.74 -12.25 -0.08
C ALA A 84 -1.69 -11.93 0.98
N GLY A 85 -1.42 -10.64 1.23
CA GLY A 85 -0.51 -10.20 2.28
C GLY A 85 -0.96 -10.69 3.66
N ALA A 86 -2.25 -10.58 3.96
CA ALA A 86 -2.84 -11.05 5.21
C ALA A 86 -2.74 -12.58 5.38
N LEU A 87 -2.98 -13.34 4.32
CA LEU A 87 -2.94 -14.80 4.35
C LEU A 87 -1.56 -15.35 4.77
N HIS A 88 -0.48 -14.66 4.39
CA HIS A 88 0.89 -15.06 4.73
C HIS A 88 1.32 -14.63 6.15
N VAL A 89 0.55 -13.78 6.84
CA VAL A 89 0.90 -13.32 8.19
C VAL A 89 0.53 -14.37 9.23
N LYS A 90 1.53 -14.82 9.99
CA LYS A 90 1.33 -15.75 11.10
C LYS A 90 0.65 -15.03 12.27
N VAL A 91 -0.63 -15.28 12.48
CA VAL A 91 -1.45 -14.63 13.52
C VAL A 91 -0.89 -14.85 14.94
N GLN A 92 -0.25 -15.98 15.22
CA GLN A 92 0.43 -16.21 16.51
C GLN A 92 1.57 -15.22 16.74
N ASP A 93 2.47 -15.07 15.76
CA ASP A 93 3.59 -14.12 15.86
C ASP A 93 3.06 -12.68 15.91
N LEU A 94 1.99 -12.38 15.16
CA LEU A 94 1.33 -11.07 15.16
C LEU A 94 0.70 -10.76 16.52
N ARG A 95 0.08 -11.73 17.19
CA ARG A 95 -0.51 -11.57 18.53
C ARG A 95 0.54 -11.16 19.55
N ASP A 96 1.74 -11.74 19.47
CA ASP A 96 2.87 -11.35 20.33
C ASP A 96 3.32 -9.90 20.08
N GLN A 97 3.11 -9.37 18.87
CA GLN A 97 3.47 -8.01 18.47
C GLN A 97 2.27 -7.05 18.32
N TRP A 98 1.08 -7.45 18.77
CA TRP A 98 -0.17 -6.70 18.55
C TRP A 98 -0.11 -5.27 19.09
N GLY A 99 0.39 -5.06 20.31
CA GLY A 99 0.44 -3.73 20.93
C GLY A 99 1.20 -2.69 20.08
N PRO A 100 2.48 -2.95 19.72
CA PRO A 100 3.22 -2.08 18.81
C PRO A 100 2.52 -1.90 17.46
N VAL A 101 2.09 -2.98 16.81
CA VAL A 101 1.47 -2.92 15.47
C VAL A 101 0.21 -2.05 15.50
N PHE A 102 -0.67 -2.26 16.49
CA PHE A 102 -1.89 -1.49 16.66
C PHE A 102 -1.63 0.00 16.92
N LEU A 103 -0.68 0.35 17.79
CA LEU A 103 -0.34 1.76 18.02
C LEU A 103 0.25 2.42 16.76
N MET A 104 1.09 1.71 15.99
CA MET A 104 1.64 2.26 14.75
C MET A 104 0.56 2.43 13.68
N ALA A 105 -0.34 1.46 13.53
CA ALA A 105 -1.45 1.51 12.58
C ALA A 105 -2.58 2.48 12.98
N THR A 106 -2.52 3.10 14.17
CA THR A 106 -3.52 4.08 14.62
C THR A 106 -2.86 5.44 14.88
N ILE A 107 -2.15 5.57 15.99
CA ILE A 107 -1.44 6.77 16.39
C ILE A 107 -0.34 7.12 15.39
N GLY A 108 0.37 6.12 14.86
CA GLY A 108 1.42 6.35 13.86
C GLY A 108 0.86 6.98 12.59
N ILE A 109 -0.27 6.48 12.07
CA ILE A 109 -0.96 7.06 10.91
C ILE A 109 -1.44 8.47 11.22
N ALA A 110 -2.15 8.66 12.33
CA ALA A 110 -2.66 9.98 12.71
C ALA A 110 -1.53 11.03 12.84
N LEU A 111 -0.41 10.66 13.46
CA LEU A 111 0.77 11.50 13.56
C LEU A 111 1.41 11.76 12.21
N SER A 112 1.57 10.72 11.37
CA SER A 112 2.14 10.85 10.04
C SER A 112 1.32 11.81 9.18
N THR A 113 0.00 11.61 9.15
CA THR A 113 -0.97 12.46 8.46
C THR A 113 -0.93 13.90 8.97
N ALA A 114 -0.87 14.11 10.28
CA ALA A 114 -0.76 15.44 10.86
C ALA A 114 0.57 16.11 10.49
N VAL A 115 1.71 15.45 10.71
CA VAL A 115 3.04 16.03 10.44
C VAL A 115 3.19 16.39 8.95
N VAL A 116 2.81 15.47 8.06
CA VAL A 116 2.84 15.77 6.61
C VAL A 116 1.83 16.85 6.26
N GLY A 117 0.60 16.78 6.75
CA GLY A 117 -0.45 17.74 6.38
C GLY A 117 -0.16 19.17 6.86
N PHE A 118 0.19 19.35 8.13
CA PHE A 118 0.59 20.66 8.65
C PHE A 118 1.86 21.17 7.98
N GLY A 119 2.87 20.30 7.80
CA GLY A 119 4.12 20.67 7.14
C GLY A 119 3.91 21.08 5.68
N PHE A 120 3.11 20.33 4.94
CA PHE A 120 2.87 20.57 3.52
C PHE A 120 1.98 21.78 3.28
N SER A 121 0.95 22.00 4.11
CA SER A 121 0.14 23.22 4.11
C SER A 121 1.01 24.46 4.36
N TRP A 122 1.92 24.39 5.33
CA TRP A 122 2.85 25.49 5.63
C TRP A 122 3.82 25.78 4.47
N LEU A 123 4.34 24.75 3.80
CA LEU A 123 5.26 24.90 2.68
C LEU A 123 4.61 25.46 1.41
N THR A 124 3.37 25.04 1.12
CA THR A 124 2.72 25.27 -0.18
C THR A 124 1.61 26.32 -0.14
N GLY A 125 1.16 26.70 1.06
CA GLY A 125 -0.02 27.56 1.23
C GLY A 125 -1.36 26.86 0.98
N MET A 126 -1.34 25.54 0.72
CA MET A 126 -2.53 24.73 0.48
C MET A 126 -3.47 24.72 1.69
N PRO A 127 -4.80 24.70 1.50
CA PRO A 127 -5.76 24.51 2.58
C PRO A 127 -5.42 23.27 3.42
N LEU A 128 -5.45 23.43 4.75
CA LEU A 128 -5.01 22.37 5.68
C LEU A 128 -5.73 21.04 5.43
N ILE A 129 -7.03 21.05 5.11
CA ILE A 129 -7.78 19.82 4.85
C ILE A 129 -7.26 19.05 3.64
N VAL A 130 -6.87 19.75 2.56
CA VAL A 130 -6.30 19.13 1.35
C VAL A 130 -4.87 18.64 1.63
N ALA A 131 -4.10 19.36 2.45
CA ALA A 131 -2.79 18.91 2.86
C ALA A 131 -2.86 17.68 3.81
N LEU A 132 -3.89 17.59 4.66
CA LEU A 132 -4.16 16.39 5.47
C LEU A 132 -4.53 15.20 4.58
N VAL A 133 -5.27 15.39 3.49
CA VAL A 133 -5.49 14.34 2.47
C VAL A 133 -4.16 13.84 1.92
N PHE A 134 -3.23 14.75 1.59
CA PHE A 134 -1.86 14.39 1.17
C PHE A 134 -1.09 13.62 2.25
N GLY A 135 -1.23 14.02 3.52
CA GLY A 135 -0.64 13.29 4.64
C GLY A 135 -1.22 11.90 4.83
N ALA A 136 -2.51 11.70 4.57
CA ALA A 136 -3.17 10.41 4.66
C ALA A 136 -2.73 9.47 3.54
N LEU A 137 -2.70 9.93 2.29
CA LEU A 137 -2.31 9.07 1.15
C LEU A 137 -0.82 8.68 1.16
N ILE A 138 0.07 9.49 1.75
CA ILE A 138 1.48 9.13 1.91
C ILE A 138 1.73 8.30 3.17
N SER A 139 0.80 8.21 4.13
CA SER A 139 1.04 7.46 5.37
C SER A 139 1.22 5.94 5.18
N PRO A 140 0.42 5.26 4.34
CA PRO A 140 0.58 3.83 4.01
C PRO A 140 2.01 3.44 3.62
N THR A 141 2.37 2.19 3.90
CA THR A 141 3.70 1.64 3.63
C THR A 141 3.62 0.23 3.10
N ASP A 142 4.45 -0.10 2.12
CA ASP A 142 4.44 -1.38 1.41
C ASP A 142 5.39 -2.40 2.07
N PRO A 143 4.87 -3.52 2.61
CA PRO A 143 5.70 -4.53 3.24
C PRO A 143 6.44 -5.40 2.23
N VAL A 144 5.92 -5.57 1.01
CA VAL A 144 6.44 -6.49 -0.01
C VAL A 144 7.79 -6.01 -0.49
N ALA A 145 7.89 -4.72 -0.83
CA ALA A 145 9.16 -4.10 -1.22
C ALA A 145 10.23 -4.27 -0.13
N VAL A 146 9.83 -4.07 1.14
CA VAL A 146 10.76 -4.05 2.28
C VAL A 146 11.25 -5.44 2.59
N LEU A 147 10.32 -6.39 2.76
CA LEU A 147 10.62 -7.77 3.13
C LEU A 147 11.41 -8.47 2.03
N GLY A 148 11.16 -8.14 0.76
CA GLY A 148 11.96 -8.63 -0.37
C GLY A 148 13.44 -8.27 -0.25
N VAL A 149 13.77 -7.05 0.18
CA VAL A 149 15.18 -6.64 0.40
C VAL A 149 15.72 -7.17 1.72
N LEU A 150 14.91 -7.14 2.78
CA LEU A 150 15.36 -7.44 4.14
C LEU A 150 15.53 -8.94 4.43
N ARG A 151 14.91 -9.84 3.64
CA ARG A 151 15.19 -11.28 3.69
C ARG A 151 16.68 -11.59 3.54
N ALA A 152 17.42 -10.81 2.75
CA ALA A 152 18.87 -10.97 2.57
C ALA A 152 19.70 -10.50 3.79
N ALA A 153 19.11 -9.73 4.70
CA ALA A 153 19.78 -9.17 5.89
C ALA A 153 19.56 -10.00 7.17
N ASN A 154 18.90 -11.17 7.08
CA ASN A 154 18.65 -12.10 8.18
C ASN A 154 18.15 -11.43 9.47
N LEU A 155 17.08 -10.64 9.36
CA LEU A 155 16.52 -9.90 10.48
C LEU A 155 15.87 -10.80 11.53
N LYS A 156 15.74 -10.28 12.76
CA LYS A 156 14.95 -10.93 13.79
C LYS A 156 13.50 -11.07 13.30
N LYS A 157 12.96 -12.28 13.41
CA LYS A 157 11.57 -12.60 13.05
C LYS A 157 10.54 -11.63 13.66
N SER A 158 10.77 -11.15 14.88
CA SER A 158 9.90 -10.17 15.54
C SER A 158 9.86 -8.82 14.84
N LEU A 159 10.92 -8.41 14.14
CA LEU A 159 10.96 -7.18 13.35
C LEU A 159 10.26 -7.37 12.00
N GLU A 160 10.44 -8.52 11.36
CA GLU A 160 9.71 -8.89 10.14
C GLU A 160 8.20 -8.90 10.38
N THR A 161 7.75 -9.53 11.48
CA THR A 161 6.34 -9.54 11.86
C THR A 161 5.79 -8.14 12.17
N LYS A 162 6.59 -7.27 12.79
CA LYS A 162 6.19 -5.87 13.04
C LYS A 162 6.03 -5.09 11.74
N ILE A 163 6.96 -5.24 10.80
CA ILE A 163 6.90 -4.56 9.49
C ILE A 163 5.70 -5.08 8.69
N ALA A 164 5.54 -6.40 8.59
CA ALA A 164 4.43 -7.01 7.88
C ALA A 164 3.07 -6.60 8.47
N GLY A 165 2.94 -6.69 9.80
CA GLY A 165 1.71 -6.32 10.50
C GLY A 165 1.38 -4.84 10.40
N GLU A 166 2.37 -3.95 10.63
CA GLU A 166 2.14 -2.51 10.56
C GLU A 166 1.68 -2.08 9.17
N SER A 167 2.39 -2.48 8.12
CA SER A 167 2.01 -2.20 6.74
C SER A 167 0.62 -2.73 6.37
N LEU A 168 0.31 -3.98 6.73
CA LEU A 168 -0.98 -4.61 6.39
C LEU A 168 -2.18 -3.83 6.95
N PHE A 169 -2.11 -3.39 8.21
CA PHE A 169 -3.16 -2.57 8.79
C PHE A 169 -3.08 -1.11 8.34
N ASN A 170 -1.89 -0.58 8.07
CA ASN A 170 -1.69 0.80 7.63
C ASN A 170 -2.31 1.06 6.25
N ASP A 171 -2.25 0.10 5.33
CA ASP A 171 -2.89 0.23 4.02
C ASP A 171 -4.43 0.32 4.16
N GLY A 172 -5.03 -0.52 5.00
CA GLY A 172 -6.47 -0.50 5.25
C GLY A 172 -6.94 0.74 6.01
N VAL A 173 -6.28 1.10 7.11
CA VAL A 173 -6.66 2.27 7.93
C VAL A 173 -6.34 3.57 7.19
N GLY A 174 -5.20 3.66 6.51
CA GLY A 174 -4.81 4.83 5.73
C GLY A 174 -5.78 5.11 4.59
N TYR A 175 -6.31 4.08 3.94
CA TYR A 175 -7.37 4.22 2.93
C TYR A 175 -8.66 4.83 3.52
N VAL A 176 -9.11 4.35 4.69
CA VAL A 176 -10.30 4.91 5.36
C VAL A 176 -10.05 6.37 5.77
N VAL A 177 -8.90 6.69 6.35
CA VAL A 177 -8.55 8.09 6.70
C VAL A 177 -8.53 8.97 5.46
N TYR A 178 -8.01 8.47 4.33
CA TYR A 178 -8.03 9.18 3.05
C TYR A 178 -9.48 9.46 2.59
N LEU A 179 -10.36 8.45 2.57
CA LEU A 179 -11.75 8.63 2.13
C LEU A 179 -12.50 9.67 2.98
N VAL A 180 -12.35 9.59 4.30
CA VAL A 180 -12.94 10.55 5.23
C VAL A 180 -12.44 11.97 4.92
N LEU A 181 -11.12 12.16 4.78
CA LEU A 181 -10.55 13.48 4.52
C LEU A 181 -10.90 14.02 3.12
N VAL A 182 -11.00 13.16 2.11
CA VAL A 182 -11.45 13.56 0.76
C VAL A 182 -12.90 14.00 0.80
N GLY A 183 -13.78 13.27 1.50
CA GLY A 183 -15.18 13.66 1.67
C GLY A 183 -15.34 15.02 2.36
N LEU A 184 -14.45 15.34 3.30
CA LEU A 184 -14.41 16.64 3.98
C LEU A 184 -13.78 17.75 3.10
N ALA A 185 -12.73 17.43 2.35
CA ALA A 185 -12.01 18.38 1.51
C ALA A 185 -12.78 18.75 0.22
N PHE A 186 -13.57 17.81 -0.32
CA PHE A 186 -14.26 17.95 -1.60
C PHE A 186 -15.76 17.59 -1.49
N PRO A 187 -16.57 18.42 -0.79
CA PRO A 187 -17.98 18.10 -0.50
C PRO A 187 -18.86 17.95 -1.76
N ALA A 188 -18.49 18.61 -2.86
CA ALA A 188 -19.23 18.54 -4.12
C ALA A 188 -19.20 17.14 -4.79
N VAL A 189 -18.26 16.27 -4.41
CA VAL A 189 -18.12 14.90 -4.93
C VAL A 189 -18.89 13.89 -4.06
N ALA A 190 -19.26 14.26 -2.83
CA ALA A 190 -20.01 13.40 -1.91
C ALA A 190 -21.43 13.05 -2.40
N GLY A 191 -21.91 13.70 -3.47
CA GLY A 191 -23.21 13.41 -4.09
C GLY A 191 -23.30 12.10 -4.88
N HIS A 192 -22.19 11.39 -5.15
CA HIS A 192 -22.19 10.24 -6.06
C HIS A 192 -21.72 8.89 -5.50
N GLY A 193 -21.46 8.74 -4.20
CA GLY A 193 -21.09 7.40 -3.67
C GLY A 193 -21.04 7.21 -2.16
N THR A 194 -21.09 8.28 -1.36
CA THR A 194 -21.04 8.20 0.11
C THR A 194 -22.35 8.71 0.70
N GLY A 195 -23.41 7.91 0.53
CA GLY A 195 -24.78 8.18 1.00
C GLY A 195 -24.98 8.14 2.52
N HIS A 196 -24.01 8.61 3.31
CA HIS A 196 -24.14 8.72 4.77
C HIS A 196 -23.93 10.15 5.31
N GLY A 197 -23.83 11.15 4.44
CA GLY A 197 -24.15 12.54 4.80
C GLY A 197 -25.66 12.75 4.92
N ALA A 198 -26.35 11.95 5.75
CA ALA A 198 -27.71 12.26 6.15
C ALA A 198 -27.66 13.55 6.97
N GLY A 199 -28.30 14.59 6.46
CA GLY A 199 -28.30 15.92 7.04
C GLY A 199 -28.61 15.90 8.54
N HIS A 200 -27.66 16.40 9.33
CA HIS A 200 -27.96 16.98 10.62
C HIS A 200 -27.19 18.30 10.76
N ASP A 201 -27.98 19.36 10.83
CA ASP A 201 -27.56 20.72 11.14
C ASP A 201 -26.79 20.79 12.48
N ASP A 202 -25.77 21.64 12.50
CA ASP A 202 -25.16 22.29 13.68
C ASP A 202 -24.44 21.44 14.76
N GLY A 203 -24.08 20.18 14.47
CA GLY A 203 -23.55 19.22 15.46
C GLY A 203 -22.09 18.77 15.37
N GLY A 204 -21.21 19.45 14.62
CA GLY A 204 -19.74 19.22 14.68
C GLY A 204 -19.19 18.16 13.72
N VAL A 205 -18.71 18.63 12.57
CA VAL A 205 -18.02 17.88 11.48
C VAL A 205 -17.02 16.83 11.97
N ALA A 206 -16.34 17.06 13.10
CA ALA A 206 -15.38 16.12 13.68
C ALA A 206 -16.04 14.87 14.28
N MET A 207 -17.23 14.99 14.88
CA MET A 207 -17.96 13.86 15.45
C MET A 207 -18.47 12.95 14.35
N ASP A 208 -19.02 13.52 13.28
CA ASP A 208 -19.51 12.77 12.12
C ASP A 208 -18.38 12.01 11.42
N ALA A 209 -17.21 12.64 11.27
CA ALA A 209 -16.02 11.99 10.71
C ALA A 209 -15.54 10.81 11.58
N ILE A 210 -15.58 10.94 12.90
CA ILE A 210 -15.23 9.85 13.83
C ILE A 210 -16.25 8.71 13.73
N LEU A 211 -17.55 9.02 13.70
CA LEU A 211 -18.61 8.01 13.56
C LEU A 211 -18.48 7.26 12.23
N LEU A 212 -18.24 7.97 11.12
CA LEU A 212 -17.99 7.38 9.81
C LEU A 212 -16.77 6.45 9.83
N PHE A 213 -15.65 6.92 10.38
CA PHE A 213 -14.44 6.11 10.52
C PHE A 213 -14.69 4.83 11.32
N VAL A 214 -15.38 4.94 12.46
CA VAL A 214 -15.70 3.79 13.31
C VAL A 214 -16.62 2.82 12.58
N GLN A 215 -17.64 3.32 11.88
CA GLN A 215 -18.56 2.50 11.09
C GLN A 215 -17.83 1.76 9.97
N GLU A 216 -17.01 2.45 9.18
CA GLU A 216 -16.29 1.85 8.05
C GLU A 216 -15.25 0.83 8.52
N ALA A 217 -14.45 1.18 9.53
CA ALA A 217 -13.38 0.31 10.02
C ALA A 217 -13.94 -0.91 10.76
N PHE A 218 -14.88 -0.71 11.68
CA PHE A 218 -15.47 -1.81 12.44
C PHE A 218 -16.40 -2.67 11.57
N GLY A 219 -17.18 -2.04 10.69
CA GLY A 219 -18.04 -2.73 9.73
C GLY A 219 -17.24 -3.62 8.78
N GLY A 220 -16.13 -3.11 8.24
CA GLY A 220 -15.22 -3.88 7.38
C GLY A 220 -14.58 -5.05 8.14
N ALA A 221 -14.08 -4.81 9.35
CA ALA A 221 -13.49 -5.85 10.18
C ALA A 221 -14.49 -6.95 10.55
N LEU A 222 -15.70 -6.57 10.98
CA LEU A 222 -16.75 -7.52 11.33
C LEU A 222 -17.17 -8.35 10.11
N LEU A 223 -17.39 -7.70 8.97
CA LEU A 223 -17.74 -8.39 7.72
C LEU A 223 -16.65 -9.38 7.31
N GLY A 224 -15.38 -8.96 7.36
CA GLY A 224 -14.24 -9.81 6.99
C GLY A 224 -14.11 -11.04 7.90
N LEU A 225 -14.31 -10.87 9.21
CA LEU A 225 -14.32 -11.97 10.17
C LEU A 225 -15.51 -12.92 9.95
N VAL A 226 -16.70 -12.39 9.70
CA VAL A 226 -17.91 -13.20 9.45
C VAL A 226 -17.76 -14.00 8.15
N LEU A 227 -17.41 -13.33 7.05
CA LEU A 227 -17.22 -13.98 5.75
C LEU A 227 -16.07 -14.97 5.79
N GLY A 228 -14.93 -14.60 6.38
CA GLY A 228 -13.80 -15.51 6.56
C GLY A 228 -14.19 -16.75 7.36
N TRP A 229 -14.96 -16.60 8.45
CA TRP A 229 -15.45 -17.72 9.23
C TRP A 229 -16.43 -18.61 8.45
N LEU A 230 -17.36 -18.02 7.70
CA LEU A 230 -18.30 -18.77 6.85
C LEU A 230 -17.55 -19.56 5.77
N THR A 231 -16.61 -18.92 5.08
CA THR A 231 -15.74 -19.56 4.09
C THR A 231 -14.98 -20.72 4.72
N PHE A 232 -14.35 -20.50 5.87
CA PHE A 232 -13.66 -21.56 6.61
C PHE A 232 -14.60 -22.75 6.94
N ARG A 233 -15.84 -22.49 7.35
CA ARG A 233 -16.83 -23.54 7.63
C ARG A 233 -17.17 -24.37 6.39
N VAL A 234 -17.28 -23.72 5.24
CA VAL A 234 -17.53 -24.40 3.96
C VAL A 234 -16.32 -25.23 3.53
N MET A 235 -15.11 -24.66 3.62
CA MET A 235 -13.87 -25.36 3.26
C MET A 235 -13.66 -26.65 4.07
N ARG A 236 -14.04 -26.66 5.35
CA ARG A 236 -14.00 -27.87 6.20
C ARG A 236 -14.86 -29.04 5.71
N LEU A 237 -15.81 -28.79 4.82
CA LEU A 237 -16.71 -29.81 4.26
C LEU A 237 -16.24 -30.28 2.88
N ILE A 238 -15.15 -29.72 2.37
CA ILE A 238 -14.62 -29.93 1.03
C ILE A 238 -13.21 -30.53 1.17
N ASP A 239 -12.87 -31.49 0.31
CA ASP A 239 -11.52 -32.06 0.21
C ASP A 239 -11.12 -32.05 -1.27
N ASP A 240 -11.12 -30.85 -1.86
CA ASP A 240 -10.74 -30.57 -3.23
C ASP A 240 -9.96 -29.25 -3.27
N HIS A 241 -8.67 -29.34 -3.57
CA HIS A 241 -7.78 -28.18 -3.53
C HIS A 241 -8.15 -27.09 -4.55
N SER A 242 -8.75 -27.45 -5.70
CA SER A 242 -9.08 -26.51 -6.76
C SER A 242 -10.31 -25.70 -6.36
N LEU A 243 -11.30 -26.37 -5.79
CA LEU A 243 -12.50 -25.74 -5.26
C LEU A 243 -12.17 -24.85 -4.05
N GLU A 244 -11.29 -25.29 -3.17
CA GLU A 244 -10.83 -24.47 -2.03
C GLU A 244 -10.11 -23.19 -2.49
N VAL A 245 -9.20 -23.26 -3.48
CA VAL A 245 -8.59 -22.06 -4.09
C VAL A 245 -9.67 -21.14 -4.67
N LEU A 246 -10.63 -21.70 -5.43
CA LEU A 246 -11.73 -20.92 -6.00
C LEU A 246 -12.58 -20.22 -4.93
N ILE A 247 -12.84 -20.89 -3.81
CA ILE A 247 -13.57 -20.33 -2.67
C ILE A 247 -12.80 -19.17 -2.04
N THR A 248 -11.48 -19.26 -1.91
CA THR A 248 -10.67 -18.14 -1.40
C THR A 248 -10.67 -16.95 -2.37
N LEU A 249 -10.63 -17.19 -3.68
CA LEU A 249 -10.80 -16.13 -4.70
C LEU A 249 -12.19 -15.50 -4.61
N ALA A 250 -13.24 -16.31 -4.45
CA ALA A 250 -14.60 -15.82 -4.29
C ALA A 250 -14.75 -14.97 -3.03
N LEU A 251 -14.08 -15.31 -1.93
CA LEU A 251 -14.04 -14.49 -0.73
C LEU A 251 -13.29 -13.17 -0.98
N ALA A 252 -12.15 -13.20 -1.65
CA ALA A 252 -11.36 -12.00 -1.92
C ALA A 252 -12.08 -11.02 -2.86
N PHE A 253 -12.63 -11.48 -3.97
CA PHE A 253 -13.38 -10.62 -4.90
C PHE A 253 -14.79 -10.33 -4.41
N GLY A 254 -15.58 -11.36 -4.13
CA GLY A 254 -16.99 -11.22 -3.76
C GLY A 254 -17.18 -10.57 -2.39
N GLY A 255 -16.28 -10.83 -1.44
CA GLY A 255 -16.29 -10.13 -0.16
C GLY A 255 -15.95 -8.65 -0.31
N TYR A 256 -15.02 -8.30 -1.21
CA TYR A 256 -14.60 -6.92 -1.46
C TYR A 256 -15.74 -6.11 -2.06
N GLU A 257 -16.35 -6.61 -3.12
CA GLU A 257 -17.53 -6.00 -3.75
C GLU A 257 -18.71 -5.88 -2.77
N LEU A 258 -18.93 -6.90 -1.93
CA LEU A 258 -19.96 -6.85 -0.90
C LEU A 258 -19.67 -5.76 0.15
N ALA A 259 -18.41 -5.59 0.55
CA ALA A 259 -18.02 -4.53 1.47
C ALA A 259 -18.26 -3.14 0.88
N VAL A 260 -17.91 -2.94 -0.40
CA VAL A 260 -18.20 -1.70 -1.13
C VAL A 260 -19.72 -1.45 -1.19
N ALA A 261 -20.51 -2.46 -1.54
CA ALA A 261 -21.98 -2.35 -1.62
C ALA A 261 -22.64 -2.06 -0.26
N LEU A 262 -22.03 -2.51 0.84
CA LEU A 262 -22.49 -2.24 2.21
C LEU A 262 -21.93 -0.95 2.80
N HIS A 263 -21.16 -0.17 2.03
CA HIS A 263 -20.49 1.05 2.48
C HIS A 263 -19.63 0.83 3.74
N VAL A 264 -18.89 -0.27 3.76
CA VAL A 264 -17.90 -0.57 4.80
C VAL A 264 -16.50 -0.72 4.17
N SER A 265 -15.46 -0.67 4.99
CA SER A 265 -14.08 -0.72 4.46
C SER A 265 -13.74 -2.06 3.83
N ALA A 266 -13.71 -2.09 2.50
CA ALA A 266 -13.34 -3.27 1.70
C ALA A 266 -11.87 -3.70 1.92
N PRO A 267 -10.88 -2.79 2.02
CA PRO A 267 -9.52 -3.13 2.42
C PRO A 267 -9.43 -3.83 3.78
N ILE A 268 -10.11 -3.29 4.81
CA ILE A 268 -10.08 -3.88 6.16
C ILE A 268 -10.80 -5.24 6.17
N MET A 269 -11.90 -5.37 5.43
CA MET A 269 -12.57 -6.66 5.21
C MET A 269 -11.60 -7.69 4.64
N ALA A 270 -10.85 -7.36 3.58
CA ALA A 270 -9.91 -8.26 2.93
C ALA A 270 -8.78 -8.69 3.88
N VAL A 271 -8.24 -7.75 4.67
CA VAL A 271 -7.22 -8.04 5.69
C VAL A 271 -7.77 -8.99 6.76
N CYS A 272 -8.93 -8.70 7.34
CA CYS A 272 -9.53 -9.53 8.39
C CYS A 272 -9.90 -10.93 7.88
N ALA A 273 -10.45 -11.02 6.68
CA ALA A 273 -10.77 -12.27 6.01
C ALA A 273 -9.50 -13.10 5.73
N GLY A 274 -8.45 -12.48 5.16
CA GLY A 274 -7.18 -13.12 4.85
C GLY A 274 -6.46 -13.63 6.10
N LEU A 275 -6.41 -12.83 7.19
CA LEU A 275 -5.81 -13.23 8.46
C LEU A 275 -6.53 -14.45 9.07
N LEU A 276 -7.87 -14.49 8.98
CA LEU A 276 -8.66 -15.61 9.50
C LEU A 276 -8.42 -16.88 8.69
N ILE A 277 -8.47 -16.81 7.36
CA ILE A 277 -8.20 -17.96 6.49
C ILE A 277 -6.76 -18.46 6.67
N GLY A 278 -5.79 -17.56 6.74
CA GLY A 278 -4.37 -17.88 6.95
C GLY A 278 -4.08 -18.58 8.29
N ASP A 279 -4.78 -18.23 9.38
CA ASP A 279 -4.58 -18.87 10.69
C ASP A 279 -5.42 -20.13 10.90
N VAL A 280 -6.73 -20.04 10.64
CA VAL A 280 -7.69 -21.09 10.99
C VAL A 280 -7.71 -22.19 9.93
N GLY A 281 -7.64 -21.82 8.64
CA GLY A 281 -7.50 -22.78 7.53
C GLY A 281 -6.26 -23.65 7.69
N ALA A 282 -5.14 -23.02 8.06
CA ALA A 282 -3.86 -23.66 8.29
C ALA A 282 -3.82 -24.70 9.44
N LYS A 283 -4.65 -24.56 10.48
CA LYS A 283 -4.58 -25.38 11.70
C LYS A 283 -5.68 -26.43 11.82
N HIS A 284 -6.87 -26.18 11.28
CA HIS A 284 -8.05 -26.98 11.62
C HIS A 284 -9.00 -27.28 10.46
N GLY A 285 -8.72 -26.81 9.24
CA GLY A 285 -9.67 -26.90 8.13
C GLY A 285 -9.19 -27.45 6.81
N MET A 286 -7.87 -27.52 6.57
CA MET A 286 -7.31 -27.98 5.29
C MET A 286 -6.40 -29.19 5.48
N SER A 287 -6.35 -30.06 4.47
CA SER A 287 -5.26 -31.03 4.33
C SER A 287 -3.93 -30.31 4.09
N GLU A 288 -2.80 -30.92 4.44
CA GLU A 288 -1.47 -30.31 4.21
C GLU A 288 -1.23 -30.01 2.72
N THR A 289 -1.73 -30.88 1.85
CA THR A 289 -1.68 -30.71 0.40
C THR A 289 -2.49 -29.50 -0.05
N THR A 290 -3.75 -29.36 0.38
CA THR A 290 -4.57 -28.22 -0.03
C THR A 290 -4.00 -26.90 0.46
N ARG A 291 -3.54 -26.87 1.71
CA ARG A 291 -2.87 -25.69 2.28
C ARG A 291 -1.69 -25.25 1.42
N LYS A 292 -0.84 -26.19 0.99
CA LYS A 292 0.30 -25.87 0.13
C LYS A 292 -0.15 -25.27 -1.21
N TYR A 293 -1.21 -25.78 -1.82
CA TYR A 293 -1.75 -25.21 -3.06
C TYR A 293 -2.32 -23.81 -2.87
N VAL A 294 -3.09 -23.58 -1.81
CA VAL A 294 -3.65 -22.25 -1.49
C VAL A 294 -2.52 -21.25 -1.22
N ASP A 295 -1.55 -21.61 -0.36
CA ASP A 295 -0.41 -20.76 -0.02
C ASP A 295 0.42 -20.44 -1.29
N THR A 296 0.75 -21.45 -2.10
CA THR A 296 1.55 -21.25 -3.32
C THR A 296 0.80 -20.41 -4.35
N PHE A 297 -0.51 -20.65 -4.53
CA PHE A 297 -1.33 -19.89 -5.46
C PHE A 297 -1.38 -18.41 -5.07
N TRP A 298 -1.67 -18.11 -3.81
CA TRP A 298 -1.74 -16.72 -3.33
C TRP A 298 -0.38 -16.04 -3.32
N GLN A 299 0.71 -16.77 -3.06
CA GLN A 299 2.06 -16.24 -3.22
C GLN A 299 2.32 -15.80 -4.67
N LEU A 300 1.97 -16.64 -5.66
CA LEU A 300 2.17 -16.31 -7.07
C LEU A 300 1.30 -15.13 -7.52
N ILE A 301 0.04 -15.07 -7.05
CA ILE A 301 -0.84 -13.94 -7.32
C ILE A 301 -0.24 -12.65 -6.74
N ASP A 302 0.20 -12.66 -5.49
CA ASP A 302 0.85 -11.52 -4.84
C ASP A 302 2.09 -11.06 -5.63
N GLU A 303 2.97 -11.98 -6.02
CA GLU A 303 4.16 -11.67 -6.81
C GLU A 303 3.82 -11.06 -8.18
N ILE A 304 2.81 -11.58 -8.87
CA ILE A 304 2.37 -11.06 -10.18
C ILE A 304 1.74 -9.68 -10.04
N LEU A 305 0.84 -9.49 -9.07
CA LEU A 305 0.17 -8.21 -8.85
C LEU A 305 1.16 -7.13 -8.44
N ASN A 306 2.14 -7.45 -7.58
CA ASN A 306 3.21 -6.51 -7.26
C ASN A 306 4.11 -6.22 -8.46
N ALA A 307 4.45 -7.21 -9.29
CA ALA A 307 5.21 -6.95 -10.51
C ALA A 307 4.49 -5.96 -11.44
N VAL A 308 3.18 -6.13 -11.62
CA VAL A 308 2.33 -5.21 -12.40
C VAL A 308 2.24 -3.84 -11.73
N LEU A 309 2.06 -3.78 -10.40
CA LEU A 309 2.00 -2.53 -9.64
C LEU A 309 3.29 -1.70 -9.83
N PHE A 310 4.46 -2.30 -9.65
CA PHE A 310 5.74 -1.60 -9.77
C PHE A 310 6.06 -1.20 -11.21
N LEU A 311 5.63 -2.01 -12.19
CA LEU A 311 5.67 -1.64 -13.60
C LEU A 311 4.85 -0.37 -13.85
N LEU A 312 3.60 -0.36 -13.40
CA LEU A 312 2.69 0.77 -13.59
C LEU A 312 3.23 2.04 -12.93
N ILE A 313 3.75 1.98 -11.70
CA ILE A 313 4.42 3.13 -11.05
C ILE A 313 5.58 3.67 -11.92
N GLY A 314 6.36 2.77 -12.54
CA GLY A 314 7.48 3.17 -13.39
C GLY A 314 7.06 3.86 -14.69
N VAL A 315 5.90 3.45 -15.23
CA VAL A 315 5.30 4.04 -16.43
C VAL A 315 4.52 5.33 -16.11
N GLU A 316 4.05 5.50 -14.87
CA GLU A 316 3.28 6.67 -14.42
C GLU A 316 4.07 7.99 -14.53
N VAL A 317 5.39 7.93 -14.75
CA VAL A 317 6.24 9.10 -15.01
C VAL A 317 5.69 9.99 -16.15
N PHE A 318 4.98 9.42 -17.13
CA PHE A 318 4.39 10.16 -18.25
C PHE A 318 3.16 11.01 -17.86
N ALA A 319 2.49 10.69 -16.76
CA ALA A 319 1.35 11.44 -16.25
C ALA A 319 1.78 12.60 -15.31
N VAL A 320 3.01 12.57 -14.81
CA VAL A 320 3.52 13.53 -13.83
C VAL A 320 4.03 14.80 -14.51
N ALA A 321 3.62 15.96 -13.99
CA ALA A 321 4.16 17.25 -14.42
C ALA A 321 5.50 17.52 -13.72
N PHE A 322 6.55 17.74 -14.52
CA PHE A 322 7.87 18.14 -14.02
C PHE A 322 8.10 19.63 -14.26
N SER A 323 8.14 20.41 -13.17
CA SER A 323 8.65 21.79 -13.18
C SER A 323 9.66 21.96 -12.04
N GLY A 324 10.55 22.94 -12.16
CA GLY A 324 11.59 23.18 -11.14
C GLY A 324 11.01 23.40 -9.74
N ASP A 325 9.92 24.16 -9.65
CA ASP A 325 9.23 24.43 -8.38
C ASP A 325 8.53 23.19 -7.80
N LEU A 326 7.94 22.35 -8.67
CA LEU A 326 7.33 21.09 -8.26
C LEU A 326 8.39 20.09 -7.76
N LEU A 327 9.57 20.06 -8.36
CA LEU A 327 10.68 19.21 -7.92
C LEU A 327 11.24 19.65 -6.56
N LEU A 328 11.37 20.96 -6.33
CA LEU A 328 11.78 21.49 -5.03
C LEU A 328 10.75 21.12 -3.94
N THR A 329 9.47 21.25 -4.27
CA THR A 329 8.38 20.85 -3.36
C THR A 329 8.38 19.34 -3.10
N GLY A 330 8.64 18.52 -4.12
CA GLY A 330 8.82 17.07 -3.98
C GLY A 330 9.99 16.71 -3.07
N ALA A 331 11.13 17.41 -3.17
CA ALA A 331 12.25 17.22 -2.26
C ALA A 331 11.91 17.57 -0.81
N ALA A 332 11.17 18.67 -0.59
CA ALA A 332 10.67 19.03 0.72
C ALA A 332 9.65 18.00 1.26
N ALA A 333 8.80 17.46 0.39
CA ALA A 333 7.86 16.39 0.74
C ALA A 333 8.58 15.11 1.18
N ILE A 334 9.71 14.75 0.56
CA ILE A 334 10.56 13.62 1.00
C ILE A 334 11.05 13.85 2.43
N ALA A 335 11.58 15.04 2.74
CA ALA A 335 12.05 15.35 4.08
C ALA A 335 10.91 15.29 5.11
N LEU A 336 9.75 15.86 4.77
CA LEU A 336 8.55 15.77 5.62
C LEU A 336 8.08 14.32 5.83
N ALA A 337 8.05 13.51 4.79
CA ALA A 337 7.65 12.11 4.87
C ALA A 337 8.59 11.29 5.78
N LEU A 338 9.90 11.57 5.74
CA LEU A 338 10.89 10.93 6.62
C LEU A 338 10.71 11.35 8.08
N VAL A 339 10.46 12.65 8.34
CA VAL A 339 10.19 13.16 9.69
C VAL A 339 8.89 12.59 10.24
N ALA A 340 7.84 12.58 9.42
CA ALA A 340 6.55 12.00 9.74
C ALA A 340 6.67 10.51 10.07
N ARG A 341 7.44 9.75 9.26
CA ARG A 341 7.70 8.33 9.53
C ARG A 341 8.49 8.12 10.81
N LEU A 342 9.49 8.95 11.10
CA LEU A 342 10.24 8.89 12.35
C LEU A 342 9.31 9.12 13.55
N ALA A 343 8.42 10.11 13.47
CA ALA A 343 7.44 10.38 14.52
C ALA A 343 6.46 9.21 14.69
N ALA A 344 5.93 8.69 13.58
CA ALA A 344 4.97 7.59 13.55
C ALA A 344 5.51 6.29 14.15
N VAL A 345 6.83 6.05 14.08
CA VAL A 345 7.48 4.88 14.67
C VAL A 345 7.99 5.18 16.10
N ALA A 346 8.69 6.30 16.28
CA ALA A 346 9.35 6.62 17.54
C ALA A 346 8.35 6.84 18.67
N VAL A 347 7.23 7.52 18.43
CA VAL A 347 6.24 7.80 19.48
C VAL A 347 5.63 6.51 20.04
N PRO A 348 5.04 5.59 19.24
CA PRO A 348 4.57 4.29 19.72
C PRO A 348 5.64 3.47 20.43
N VAL A 349 6.85 3.40 19.87
CA VAL A 349 7.94 2.61 20.47
C VAL A 349 8.37 3.17 21.82
N LEU A 350 8.50 4.50 21.95
CA LEU A 350 8.87 5.16 23.20
C LEU A 350 7.77 5.06 24.26
N MET A 351 6.49 5.13 23.87
CA MET A 351 5.36 4.91 24.78
C MET A 351 5.35 3.51 25.36
N LEU A 352 5.72 2.49 24.57
CA LEU A 352 5.73 1.10 24.99
C LEU A 352 7.04 0.64 25.63
N ARG A 353 8.12 1.42 25.48
CA ARG A 353 9.45 1.09 26.01
C ARG A 353 9.48 0.78 27.52
N PRO A 354 8.69 1.42 28.39
CA PRO A 354 8.64 1.07 29.81
C PRO A 354 8.02 -0.32 30.09
N PHE A 355 7.20 -0.82 29.17
CA PHE A 355 6.41 -2.04 29.35
C PHE A 355 6.90 -3.22 28.50
N ARG A 356 7.83 -2.96 27.56
CA ARG A 356 8.28 -3.96 26.59
C ARG A 356 9.70 -3.67 26.12
N GLU A 357 10.49 -4.72 25.99
CA GLU A 357 11.81 -4.64 25.37
C GLU A 357 11.71 -4.59 23.85
N PHE A 358 12.50 -3.71 23.25
CA PHE A 358 12.65 -3.56 21.80
C PHE A 358 14.07 -3.91 21.40
N ALA A 359 14.22 -4.61 20.27
CA ALA A 359 15.52 -4.91 19.71
C ALA A 359 16.28 -3.61 19.41
N GLN A 360 17.59 -3.61 19.60
CA GLN A 360 18.44 -2.51 19.16
C GLN A 360 18.24 -2.28 17.66
N GLY A 361 18.15 -1.00 17.27
CA GLY A 361 17.89 -0.63 15.88
C GLY A 361 16.43 -0.68 15.43
N THR A 362 15.45 -1.01 16.28
CA THR A 362 14.03 -1.05 15.88
C THR A 362 13.58 0.27 15.22
N ILE A 363 13.80 1.42 15.87
CA ILE A 363 13.38 2.73 15.34
C ILE A 363 14.03 3.05 13.99
N PRO A 364 15.38 3.03 13.83
CA PRO A 364 15.99 3.36 12.55
C PRO A 364 15.62 2.36 11.45
N ILE A 365 15.53 1.05 11.74
CA ILE A 365 15.18 0.05 10.72
C ILE A 365 13.72 0.19 10.30
N MET A 366 12.79 0.40 11.23
CA MET A 366 11.36 0.58 10.89
C MET A 366 11.07 1.94 10.23
N THR A 367 11.85 2.97 10.57
CA THR A 367 11.73 4.29 9.93
C THR A 367 12.24 4.22 8.49
N TRP A 368 13.44 3.66 8.31
CA TRP A 368 14.06 3.58 6.99
C TRP A 368 13.46 2.49 6.10
N GLY A 369 12.93 1.43 6.71
CA GLY A 369 12.19 0.35 6.06
C GLY A 369 10.70 0.66 5.87
N GLY A 370 10.23 1.89 6.11
CA GLY A 370 8.86 2.28 5.77
C GLY A 370 8.74 2.65 4.29
N LEU A 371 8.91 1.67 3.39
CA LEU A 371 8.84 1.93 1.95
C LEU A 371 7.42 2.36 1.55
N LYS A 372 7.31 3.33 0.67
CA LYS A 372 6.03 3.81 0.14
C LYS A 372 5.60 2.94 -1.04
N GLY A 373 4.34 2.51 -1.02
CA GLY A 373 3.76 1.63 -2.04
C GLY A 373 3.05 2.38 -3.16
N GLY A 374 2.69 1.62 -4.20
CA GLY A 374 1.91 2.12 -5.33
C GLY A 374 0.49 2.59 -4.98
N ILE A 375 -0.04 2.14 -3.83
CA ILE A 375 -1.33 2.61 -3.29
C ILE A 375 -1.31 4.14 -3.13
N SER A 376 -0.21 4.73 -2.65
CA SER A 376 -0.09 6.19 -2.49
C SER A 376 -0.29 6.92 -3.82
N VAL A 377 0.28 6.38 -4.91
CA VAL A 377 0.18 6.96 -6.26
C VAL A 377 -1.26 6.85 -6.77
N ALA A 378 -1.92 5.70 -6.58
CA ALA A 378 -3.31 5.53 -7.01
C ALA A 378 -4.24 6.47 -6.26
N LEU A 379 -4.07 6.62 -4.95
CA LEU A 379 -4.87 7.55 -4.15
C LEU A 379 -4.64 9.01 -4.57
N ALA A 380 -3.44 9.37 -5.02
CA ALA A 380 -3.18 10.69 -5.58
C ALA A 380 -3.88 10.90 -6.94
N LEU A 381 -3.96 9.88 -7.78
CA LEU A 381 -4.65 9.92 -9.08
C LEU A 381 -6.18 9.92 -8.94
N ALA A 382 -6.69 9.19 -7.94
CA ALA A 382 -8.10 9.12 -7.57
C ALA A 382 -8.64 10.45 -7.02
N LEU A 383 -7.77 11.42 -6.71
CA LEU A 383 -8.22 12.72 -6.22
C LEU A 383 -9.10 13.43 -7.25
N PRO A 384 -10.17 14.09 -6.81
CA PRO A 384 -10.96 14.97 -7.66
C PRO A 384 -10.09 16.02 -8.34
N GLU A 385 -10.47 16.41 -9.57
CA GLU A 385 -9.80 17.47 -10.29
C GLU A 385 -9.82 18.78 -9.48
N SER A 386 -8.62 19.30 -9.21
CA SER A 386 -8.40 20.50 -8.42
C SER A 386 -7.05 21.11 -8.78
N GLU A 387 -6.85 22.39 -8.46
CA GLU A 387 -5.57 23.08 -8.67
C GLU A 387 -4.39 22.42 -7.93
N TRP A 388 -4.69 21.68 -6.85
CA TRP A 388 -3.72 21.01 -6.00
C TRP A 388 -3.35 19.60 -6.45
N LYS A 389 -4.17 18.96 -7.30
CA LYS A 389 -3.97 17.58 -7.76
C LYS A 389 -2.60 17.38 -8.45
N PRO A 390 -2.16 18.22 -9.40
CA PRO A 390 -0.85 18.06 -10.02
C PRO A 390 0.30 18.16 -9.02
N LEU A 391 0.21 19.09 -8.05
CA LEU A 391 1.22 19.26 -7.01
C LEU A 391 1.32 18.03 -6.10
N ILE A 392 0.17 17.52 -5.66
CA ILE A 392 0.07 16.30 -4.84
C ILE A 392 0.63 15.11 -5.61
N LEU A 393 0.25 14.93 -6.88
CA LEU A 393 0.71 13.82 -7.70
C LEU A 393 2.23 13.84 -7.86
N THR A 394 2.82 14.98 -8.22
CA THR A 394 4.28 15.10 -8.37
C THR A 394 5.01 14.87 -7.04
N ALA A 395 4.50 15.43 -5.94
CA ALA A 395 5.11 15.24 -4.62
C ALA A 395 5.03 13.76 -4.16
N THR A 396 3.87 13.12 -4.33
CA THR A 396 3.68 11.68 -4.05
C THR A 396 4.63 10.84 -4.88
N TYR A 397 4.75 11.13 -6.18
CA TYR A 397 5.65 10.42 -7.07
C TYR A 397 7.11 10.54 -6.62
N CYS A 398 7.59 11.76 -6.31
CA CYS A 398 8.93 11.98 -5.78
C CYS A 398 9.19 11.17 -4.50
N VAL A 399 8.23 11.18 -3.57
CA VAL A 399 8.31 10.43 -2.31
C VAL A 399 8.37 8.92 -2.55
N VAL A 400 7.51 8.38 -3.42
CA VAL A 400 7.45 6.95 -3.73
C VAL A 400 8.72 6.48 -4.44
N ILE A 401 9.18 7.19 -5.48
CA ILE A 401 10.41 6.84 -6.20
C ILE A 401 11.64 6.92 -5.28
N PHE A 402 11.75 7.99 -4.48
CA PHE A 402 12.83 8.09 -3.49
C PHE A 402 12.78 6.92 -2.51
N SER A 403 11.59 6.59 -2.01
CA SER A 403 11.42 5.51 -1.05
C SER A 403 11.86 4.18 -1.64
N ILE A 404 11.29 3.77 -2.77
CA ILE A 404 11.57 2.46 -3.38
C ILE A 404 13.04 2.33 -3.79
N ILE A 405 13.61 3.35 -4.45
CA ILE A 405 14.99 3.26 -4.97
C ILE A 405 16.01 3.53 -3.86
N VAL A 406 15.90 4.66 -3.17
CA VAL A 406 16.92 5.07 -2.20
C VAL A 406 16.75 4.28 -0.91
N GLN A 407 15.59 4.32 -0.27
CA GLN A 407 15.39 3.58 0.97
C GLN A 407 15.44 2.07 0.73
N GLY A 408 14.83 1.57 -0.36
CA GLY A 408 14.78 0.14 -0.66
C GLY A 408 16.17 -0.47 -0.88
N LEU A 409 17.06 0.20 -1.63
CA LEU A 409 18.42 -0.32 -1.87
C LEU A 409 19.38 -0.12 -0.69
N THR A 410 19.04 0.75 0.27
CA THR A 410 19.91 1.08 1.42
C THR A 410 19.46 0.46 2.74
N VAL A 411 18.19 0.03 2.86
CA VAL A 411 17.64 -0.52 4.11
C VAL A 411 18.39 -1.77 4.58
N ALA A 412 18.78 -2.67 3.67
CA ALA A 412 19.56 -3.85 4.05
C ALA A 412 20.95 -3.48 4.60
N LYS A 413 21.61 -2.44 4.05
CA LYS A 413 22.89 -1.96 4.57
C LYS A 413 22.73 -1.35 5.97
N LEU A 414 21.65 -0.61 6.20
CA LEU A 414 21.33 -0.07 7.52
C LEU A 414 21.02 -1.18 8.52
N ALA A 415 20.18 -2.15 8.14
CA ALA A 415 19.84 -3.31 8.95
C ALA A 415 21.10 -4.09 9.38
N ASN A 416 22.02 -4.34 8.45
CA ASN A 416 23.29 -5.00 8.75
C ASN A 416 24.19 -4.20 9.71
N ARG A 417 24.09 -2.87 9.71
CA ARG A 417 24.92 -2.00 10.57
C ARG A 417 24.37 -1.87 11.99
N VAL A 418 23.05 -1.87 12.15
CA VAL A 418 22.39 -1.53 13.42
C VAL A 418 21.68 -2.73 14.06
N GLY A 419 21.34 -3.76 13.29
CA GLY A 419 20.53 -4.90 13.71
C GLY A 419 21.28 -6.23 13.86
N ARG A 420 22.60 -6.28 13.63
CA ARG A 420 23.39 -7.49 13.85
C ARG A 420 23.33 -7.90 15.32
N GLU A 421 23.00 -9.16 15.59
CA GLU A 421 23.39 -9.78 16.85
C GLU A 421 24.92 -9.80 16.92
N PRO A 422 25.55 -9.55 18.07
CA PRO A 422 26.97 -9.84 18.22
C PRO A 422 27.16 -11.31 17.90
N ASP A 423 28.07 -11.62 16.96
CA ASP A 423 28.46 -12.99 16.69
C ASP A 423 28.80 -13.65 18.04
N LEU A 424 28.06 -14.71 18.40
CA LEU A 424 28.39 -15.53 19.56
C LEU A 424 29.75 -16.16 19.25
N VAL A 425 30.82 -15.56 19.79
CA VAL A 425 32.20 -16.09 19.78
C VAL A 425 32.26 -17.36 20.62
#